data_AF-A0A925WFZ8-F1
#
_entry.id   AF-A0A925WFZ8-F1
#
_cell.length_a   1.000
_cell.length_b   1.000
_cell.length_c   1.000
_cell.angle_alpha   90.00
_cell.angle_beta   90.00
_cell.angle_gamma   90.00
#
_symmetry.space_group_name_H-M   'P 1'
#
loop_
_entity.id
_entity.type
_entity.pdbx_description
1 polymer ?
#
loop_
_entity_poly.entity_id
_entity_poly.type
_entity_poly.pdbx_seq_one_letter_code
_entity_poly.pdbx_strand_id
1 'polypeptide(L)'
;MEDQRVIESAHRFFQQLQAEKKLRGYRILRVTNSASFPALPRFQAIADYESQQELDESFAFMRQPQRKEEGAHGELMKMVSDFKVSFTADV
;
A
#
# COMPACT_ATOMS: atom_id res chain seq x y z
N MET A 1 14.68 -12.84 1.15
CA MET A 1 15.10 -11.94 0.06
C MET A 1 13.90 -11.36 -0.67
N GLU A 2 12.90 -12.19 -1.01
CA GLU A 2 11.67 -11.73 -1.68
C GLU A 2 10.85 -10.74 -0.84
N ASP A 3 10.60 -11.05 0.44
CA ASP A 3 9.90 -10.14 1.38
C ASP A 3 10.52 -8.74 1.45
N GLN A 4 11.85 -8.65 1.44
CA GLN A 4 12.56 -7.37 1.54
C GLN A 4 12.41 -6.54 0.28
N ARG A 5 12.43 -7.18 -0.90
CA ARG A 5 12.19 -6.51 -2.18
C ARG A 5 10.77 -5.95 -2.25
N VAL A 6 9.77 -6.72 -1.81
CA VAL A 6 8.37 -6.27 -1.77
C VAL A 6 8.20 -5.05 -0.85
N ILE A 7 8.83 -5.07 0.32
CA ILE A 7 8.79 -3.95 1.28
C ILE A 7 9.46 -2.70 0.70
N GLU A 8 10.62 -2.85 0.06
CA GLU A 8 11.32 -1.73 -0.58
C GLU A 8 10.49 -1.13 -1.73
N SER A 9 9.89 -1.96 -2.58
CA SER A 9 8.97 -1.50 -3.63
C SER A 9 7.74 -0.83 -3.04
N ALA A 10 7.19 -1.32 -1.92
CA ALA A 10 6.06 -0.70 -1.23
C ALA A 10 6.45 0.68 -0.68
N HIS A 11 7.61 0.82 -0.05
CA HIS A 11 8.12 2.11 0.40
C HIS A 11 8.28 3.10 -0.75
N ARG A 12 8.89 2.69 -1.87
CA ARG A 12 9.02 3.56 -3.06
C ARG A 12 7.66 4.01 -3.59
N PHE A 13 6.70 3.09 -3.64
CA PHE A 13 5.35 3.39 -4.08
C PHE A 13 4.64 4.41 -3.18
N PHE A 14 4.65 4.21 -1.86
CA PHE A 14 4.02 5.14 -0.94
C PHE A 14 4.76 6.49 -0.87
N GLN A 15 6.09 6.51 -1.01
CA GLN A 15 6.86 7.75 -1.15
C GLN A 15 6.44 8.54 -2.39
N GLN A 16 6.20 7.85 -3.51
CA GLN A 16 5.71 8.49 -4.73
C GLN A 16 4.31 9.09 -4.51
N LEU A 17 3.38 8.35 -3.89
CA LEU A 17 2.06 8.88 -3.54
C LEU A 17 2.14 10.10 -2.62
N GLN A 18 3.05 10.08 -1.64
CA GLN A 18 3.26 11.22 -0.74
C GLN A 18 3.83 12.44 -1.48
N ALA A 19 4.81 12.24 -2.37
CA ALA A 19 5.39 13.30 -3.19
C ALA A 19 4.34 13.95 -4.12
N GLU A 20 3.38 13.17 -4.59
CA GLU A 20 2.27 13.63 -5.43
C GLU A 20 1.07 14.15 -4.62
N LYS A 21 1.22 14.29 -3.30
CA LYS A 21 0.18 14.76 -2.36
C LYS A 21 -1.11 13.93 -2.45
N LYS A 22 -0.96 12.61 -2.60
CA LYS A 22 -2.05 11.63 -2.67
C LYS A 22 -2.25 10.84 -1.37
N LEU A 23 -1.48 11.16 -0.33
CA LEU A 23 -1.64 10.70 1.05
C LEU A 23 -0.89 11.64 1.99
N ARG A 24 -1.23 11.62 3.29
CA ARG A 24 -0.58 12.43 4.33
C ARG A 24 0.61 11.73 4.95
N GLY A 25 0.48 10.44 5.18
CA GLY A 25 1.50 9.61 5.78
C GLY A 25 1.25 8.14 5.48
N TYR A 26 2.28 7.32 5.68
CA TYR A 26 2.13 5.88 5.59
C TYR A 26 3.10 5.18 6.54
N ARG A 27 2.75 3.94 6.88
CA ARG A 27 3.53 3.07 7.77
C ARG A 27 3.48 1.66 7.21
N ILE A 28 4.61 0.95 7.22
CA ILE A 28 4.68 -0.48 6.92
C ILE A 28 5.14 -1.19 8.20
N LEU A 29 4.31 -2.10 8.69
CA LEU A 29 4.52 -2.82 9.93
C LEU A 29 4.77 -4.30 9.63
N ARG A 30 5.72 -4.90 10.35
CA ARG A 30 5.90 -6.35 10.36
C ARG A 30 5.09 -6.95 11.49
N VAL A 31 4.24 -7.94 11.18
CA VAL A 31 3.57 -8.73 12.19
C VAL A 31 4.57 -9.72 12.76
N THR A 32 4.99 -9.48 14.01
CA THR A 32 5.97 -10.33 14.72
C THR A 32 5.30 -11.37 15.60
N ASN A 33 4.03 -11.17 15.95
CA ASN A 33 3.20 -12.11 16.71
C ASN A 33 1.78 -12.08 16.14
N SER A 34 1.38 -13.16 15.45
CA SER A 34 0.03 -13.32 14.92
C SER A 34 -0.98 -13.87 15.94
N ALA A 35 -0.55 -14.05 17.20
CA ALA A 35 -1.32 -14.66 18.28
C ALA A 35 -2.02 -15.95 17.80
N SER A 36 -3.35 -15.99 17.84
CA SER A 36 -4.16 -17.15 17.43
C SER A 36 -4.64 -17.06 15.97
N PHE A 37 -4.16 -16.11 15.17
CA PHE A 37 -4.61 -15.86 13.80
C PHE A 37 -3.52 -16.24 12.80
N PRO A 38 -3.34 -17.54 12.49
CA PRO A 38 -2.28 -18.01 11.60
C PRO A 38 -2.40 -17.48 10.15
N ALA A 39 -3.59 -16.99 9.77
CA ALA A 39 -3.85 -16.40 8.46
C ALA A 39 -3.56 -14.89 8.39
N LEU A 40 -3.03 -14.26 9.44
CA LEU A 40 -2.66 -12.84 9.39
C LEU A 40 -1.52 -12.62 8.38
N PRO A 41 -1.59 -11.53 7.60
CA PRO A 41 -0.51 -11.18 6.70
C PRO A 41 0.77 -10.88 7.51
N ARG A 42 1.93 -11.26 6.94
CA ARG A 42 3.24 -10.99 7.54
C ARG A 42 3.56 -9.51 7.69
N PHE A 43 2.96 -8.69 6.83
CA PHE A 43 3.18 -7.25 6.77
C PHE A 43 1.84 -6.53 6.60
N GLN A 44 1.74 -5.36 7.21
CA GLN A 44 0.58 -4.48 7.10
C GLN A 44 1.05 -3.10 6.63
N ALA A 45 0.40 -2.57 5.60
CA ALA A 45 0.57 -1.18 5.19
C ALA A 45 -0.63 -0.37 5.69
N ILE A 46 -0.35 0.78 6.28
CA ILE A 46 -1.34 1.75 6.72
C ILE A 46 -1.03 3.06 5.98
N ALA A 47 -2.02 3.65 5.33
CA ALA A 47 -1.90 4.93 4.66
C ALA A 47 -2.95 5.89 5.23
N ASP A 48 -2.50 7.08 5.60
CA ASP A 48 -3.31 8.10 6.25
C ASP A 48 -3.77 9.12 5.22
N TYR A 49 -5.07 9.42 5.24
CA TYR A 49 -5.75 10.37 4.35
C TYR A 49 -6.50 11.38 5.22
N GLU A 50 -6.54 12.64 4.78
CA GLU A 50 -7.26 13.72 5.46
C GLU A 50 -8.77 13.59 5.32
N SER A 51 -9.24 13.03 4.19
CA SER A 51 -10.66 12.89 3.90
C SER A 51 -10.94 11.70 2.98
N GLN A 52 -12.20 11.28 2.93
CA GLN A 52 -12.67 10.28 1.97
C GLN A 52 -12.43 10.73 0.53
N GLN A 53 -12.57 12.03 0.24
CA GLN A 53 -12.30 12.58 -1.09
C GLN A 53 -10.83 12.36 -1.49
N GLU A 54 -9.88 12.61 -0.60
CA GLU A 54 -8.45 12.39 -0.87
C GLU A 54 -8.16 10.90 -1.13
N LEU A 55 -8.80 10.01 -0.37
CA LEU A 55 -8.72 8.56 -0.59
C LEU A 55 -9.23 8.19 -2.00
N ASP A 56 -10.39 8.71 -2.40
CA ASP A 56 -11.00 8.41 -3.69
C ASP A 56 -10.15 8.94 -4.86
N GLU A 57 -9.60 10.15 -4.73
CA GLU A 57 -8.66 10.73 -5.69
C GLU A 57 -7.37 9.92 -5.80
N SER A 58 -6.84 9.44 -4.67
CA SER A 58 -5.68 8.55 -4.63
C SER A 58 -5.97 7.24 -5.37
N PHE A 59 -7.17 6.67 -5.21
CA PHE A 59 -7.60 5.49 -5.96
C PHE A 59 -7.75 5.75 -7.45
N ALA A 60 -8.39 6.85 -7.84
CA ALA A 60 -8.53 7.21 -9.24
C ALA A 60 -7.15 7.36 -9.89
N PHE A 61 -6.22 7.98 -9.18
CA PHE A 61 -4.83 8.15 -9.59
C PHE A 61 -4.10 6.80 -9.76
N MET A 62 -4.19 5.89 -8.79
CA MET A 62 -3.57 4.56 -8.86
C MET A 62 -4.13 3.69 -10.00
N ARG A 63 -5.40 3.89 -10.37
CA ARG A 63 -6.07 3.12 -11.43
C ARG A 63 -5.67 3.55 -12.85
N GLN A 64 -4.94 4.66 -13.01
CA GLN A 64 -4.53 5.16 -14.32
C GLN A 64 -3.65 4.11 -15.04
N PRO A 65 -3.99 3.72 -16.29
CA PRO A 65 -3.34 2.60 -16.99
C PRO A 65 -1.82 2.73 -17.10
N GLN A 66 -1.34 3.95 -17.37
CA GLN A 66 0.08 4.26 -17.49
C GLN A 66 0.87 3.92 -16.21
N ARG A 67 0.25 4.04 -15.03
CA ARG A 67 0.87 3.74 -13.73
C ARG A 67 0.89 2.24 -13.40
N LYS A 68 0.00 1.45 -14.01
CA LYS A 68 -0.01 -0.01 -13.84
C LYS A 68 1.13 -0.68 -14.61
N GLU A 69 1.53 -0.09 -15.74
CA GLU A 69 2.55 -0.66 -16.61
C GLU A 69 3.95 -0.08 -16.34
N GLU A 70 4.04 1.13 -15.78
CA GLU A 70 5.31 1.83 -15.53
C GLU A 70 5.52 2.21 -14.04
N GLY A 71 6.73 1.93 -13.53
CA GLY A 71 7.21 2.41 -12.23
C GLY A 71 6.96 1.48 -11.02
N ALA A 72 7.18 2.02 -9.82
CA ALA A 72 7.15 1.26 -8.56
C ALA A 72 5.77 0.63 -8.27
N HIS A 73 4.67 1.24 -8.72
CA HIS A 73 3.32 0.68 -8.60
C HIS A 73 3.14 -0.58 -9.44
N GLY A 74 3.56 -0.56 -10.72
CA GLY A 74 3.51 -1.72 -11.59
C GLY A 74 4.42 -2.87 -11.13
N GLU A 75 5.61 -2.55 -10.63
CA GLU A 75 6.50 -3.53 -9.97
C GLU A 75 5.82 -4.16 -8.76
N LEU A 76 5.20 -3.35 -7.91
CA LEU A 76 4.44 -3.82 -6.75
C LEU A 76 3.31 -4.74 -7.21
N MET A 77 2.45 -4.31 -8.13
CA MET A 77 1.31 -5.08 -8.63
C MET A 77 1.70 -6.44 -9.22
N LYS A 78 2.87 -6.53 -9.86
CA LYS A 78 3.43 -7.81 -10.34
C LYS A 78 3.90 -8.72 -9.20
N MET A 79 4.40 -8.16 -8.11
CA MET A 79 4.86 -8.91 -6.93
C MET A 79 3.74 -9.26 -5.94
N VAL A 80 2.62 -8.51 -5.95
CA VAL A 80 1.61 -8.51 -4.88
C VAL A 80 0.25 -9.07 -5.30
N SER A 81 0.21 -10.04 -6.21
CA SER A 81 -1.04 -10.73 -6.60
C SER A 81 -1.83 -11.33 -5.42
N ASP A 82 -1.20 -11.50 -4.27
CA ASP A 82 -1.77 -12.13 -3.06
C ASP A 82 -2.19 -11.13 -1.96
N PHE A 83 -2.12 -9.81 -2.21
CA PHE A 83 -2.44 -8.84 -1.16
C PHE A 83 -3.95 -8.66 -0.97
N LYS A 84 -4.42 -8.96 0.24
CA LYS A 84 -5.77 -8.59 0.70
C LYS A 84 -5.74 -7.14 1.17
N VAL A 85 -6.43 -6.27 0.44
CA VAL A 85 -6.64 -4.86 0.82
C VAL A 85 -7.97 -4.75 1.56
N SER A 86 -7.97 -4.06 2.70
CA SER A 86 -9.17 -3.76 3.49
C SER A 86 -9.18 -2.29 3.89
N PHE A 87 -10.36 -1.68 3.83
CA PHE A 87 -10.58 -0.28 4.21
C PHE A 87 -11.35 -0.23 5.52
N THR A 88 -10.90 0.61 6.44
CA THR A 88 -11.56 0.85 7.74
C THR A 88 -11.78 2.34 7.90
N ALA A 89 -12.95 2.71 8.41
CA ALA A 89 -13.28 4.08 8.79
C ALA A 89 -13.28 4.19 10.32
N ASP A 90 -12.90 5.36 10.84
CA ASP A 90 -13.17 5.69 12.24
C ASP A 90 -14.69 5.86 12.43
N VAL A 91 -15.22 5.27 13.51
CA VAL A 91 -16.64 5.34 13.93
C VAL A 91 -16.80 6.31 15.08
#